data_AF-A0A023FU86-F1
#
_entry.id   AF-A0A023FU86-F1
#
_cell.length_a   1.000
_cell.length_b   1.000
_cell.length_c   1.000
_cell.angle_alpha   90.00
_cell.angle_beta   90.00
_cell.angle_gamma   90.00
#
_symmetry.space_group_name_H-M   'P 1'
#
loop_
_entity.id
_entity.type
_entity.pdbx_description
1 polymer ?
#
loop_
_entity_poly.entity_id
_entity_poly.type
_entity_poly.pdbx_seq_one_letter_code
_entity_poly.pdbx_strand_id
1 'polypeptide(L)'
;MCSPMLRQIFRLSSFVSPKQYAGFSSRLLFSTATTAPPNEQEAEPKEEKPAVDPSLLACQEENRKLLEQIKTIDDKYKRSLAENENLRVRMQKQIEEARVFGIQKFCKDLLDVADVLGSALSSVPKEAVTADNPHLQNLYTGLEMTQAQMQAVFRRHGLTQLNPIGMKFDPNEHQAV
;
A
#
# COMPACT_ATOMS: atom_id res chain seq x y z
N MET A 1 -55.83 0.19 23.37
CA MET A 1 -55.69 0.68 21.99
C MET A 1 -54.27 0.39 21.51
N CYS A 2 -54.17 -0.04 20.26
CA CYS A 2 -53.07 -0.85 19.68
C CYS A 2 -51.67 -0.22 19.63
N SER A 3 -50.71 -1.07 19.98
CA SER A 3 -49.40 -1.40 19.35
C SER A 3 -48.30 -0.34 19.07
N PRO A 4 -47.03 -0.66 19.41
CA PRO A 4 -45.84 0.08 19.00
C PRO A 4 -45.37 -0.32 17.60
N MET A 5 -44.94 0.66 16.79
CA MET A 5 -44.36 0.46 15.47
C MET A 5 -42.94 -0.14 15.57
N LEU A 6 -42.85 -1.47 15.45
CA LEU A 6 -41.67 -2.15 14.93
C LEU A 6 -41.63 -1.96 13.41
N ARG A 7 -40.51 -1.43 12.88
CA ARG A 7 -40.08 -1.68 11.50
C ARG A 7 -38.60 -2.01 11.46
N GLN A 8 -38.30 -3.30 11.67
CA GLN A 8 -37.28 -3.95 10.86
C GLN A 8 -37.89 -4.15 9.47
N ILE A 9 -37.22 -3.71 8.40
CA ILE A 9 -37.48 -4.19 7.03
C ILE A 9 -36.23 -3.96 6.15
N PHE A 10 -35.59 -5.09 5.86
CA PHE A 10 -34.89 -5.48 4.63
C PHE A 10 -33.56 -4.81 4.21
N ARG A 11 -32.50 -5.56 4.54
CA ARG A 11 -31.22 -5.71 3.83
C ARG A 11 -31.48 -6.07 2.36
N LEU A 12 -31.04 -5.22 1.41
CA LEU A 12 -30.95 -5.60 -0.01
C LEU A 12 -29.49 -5.95 -0.33
N SER A 13 -29.19 -7.24 -0.34
CA SER A 13 -27.99 -7.81 -0.93
C SER A 13 -28.19 -7.89 -2.45
N SER A 14 -27.67 -6.92 -3.20
CA SER A 14 -27.47 -7.07 -4.64
C SER A 14 -26.12 -7.73 -4.91
N PHE A 15 -26.06 -9.04 -4.63
CA PHE A 15 -24.95 -9.90 -5.03
C PHE A 15 -25.12 -10.24 -6.51
N VAL A 16 -24.45 -9.49 -7.38
CA VAL A 16 -24.35 -9.77 -8.81
C VAL A 16 -23.28 -10.85 -8.99
N SER A 17 -23.69 -12.07 -9.34
CA SER A 17 -22.78 -13.16 -9.72
C SER A 17 -22.50 -13.12 -11.22
N PRO A 18 -21.24 -13.13 -11.67
CA PRO A 18 -20.92 -13.34 -13.07
C PRO A 18 -20.91 -14.84 -13.43
N LYS A 19 -21.61 -15.13 -14.53
CA LYS A 19 -21.70 -16.41 -15.26
C LYS A 19 -20.28 -16.96 -15.54
N GLN A 20 -19.93 -18.10 -14.95
CA GLN A 20 -18.74 -18.87 -15.32
C GLN A 20 -19.07 -19.77 -16.51
N TYR A 21 -18.44 -19.53 -17.65
CA TYR A 21 -18.33 -20.50 -18.74
C TYR A 21 -17.17 -21.45 -18.41
N ALA A 22 -17.49 -22.70 -18.12
CA ALA A 22 -16.49 -23.75 -17.94
C ALA A 22 -16.06 -24.29 -19.31
N GLY A 23 -14.75 -24.25 -19.56
CA GLY A 23 -14.11 -24.67 -20.79
C GLY A 23 -14.16 -26.18 -21.01
N PHE A 24 -14.21 -26.53 -22.29
CA PHE A 24 -13.95 -27.87 -22.83
C PHE A 24 -12.53 -28.29 -22.47
N SER A 25 -12.38 -29.27 -21.57
CA SER A 25 -11.09 -29.88 -21.25
C SER A 25 -10.98 -31.21 -22.00
N SER A 26 -10.18 -31.20 -23.08
CA SER A 26 -9.80 -32.40 -23.83
C SER A 26 -8.98 -33.33 -22.95
N ARG A 27 -9.55 -34.45 -22.54
CA ARG A 27 -8.81 -35.56 -21.93
C ARG A 27 -8.00 -36.28 -23.01
N LEU A 28 -6.72 -35.94 -23.10
CA LEU A 28 -5.70 -36.80 -23.67
C LEU A 28 -5.44 -37.96 -22.69
N LEU A 29 -5.87 -39.17 -23.07
CA LEU A 29 -5.41 -40.41 -22.44
C LEU A 29 -4.14 -40.87 -23.16
N PHE A 30 -2.98 -40.56 -22.57
CA PHE A 30 -1.73 -41.25 -22.91
C PHE A 30 -1.71 -42.59 -22.18
N SER A 31 -1.77 -43.69 -22.94
CA SER A 31 -1.51 -45.05 -22.46
C SER A 31 -0.29 -45.60 -23.19
N THR A 32 0.73 -45.95 -22.40
CA THR A 32 2.00 -46.53 -22.85
C THR A 32 1.84 -48.02 -23.16
N ALA A 33 2.31 -48.46 -24.34
CA ALA A 33 2.85 -49.81 -24.52
C ALA A 33 3.65 -49.89 -25.84
N THR A 34 4.96 -50.01 -25.71
CA THR A 34 5.91 -50.40 -26.76
C THR A 34 6.19 -51.90 -26.62
N THR A 35 6.12 -52.67 -27.72
CA THR A 35 7.09 -53.72 -28.12
C THR A 35 6.64 -54.45 -29.43
N ALA A 36 7.25 -54.05 -30.55
CA ALA A 36 7.90 -54.78 -31.68
C ALA A 36 7.34 -56.14 -32.27
N PRO A 37 7.78 -56.61 -33.48
CA PRO A 37 7.01 -56.67 -34.74
C PRO A 37 6.82 -58.10 -35.32
N PRO A 38 6.22 -58.27 -36.52
CA PRO A 38 7.06 -58.71 -37.66
C PRO A 38 6.74 -58.05 -39.02
N ASN A 39 7.68 -58.31 -39.94
CA ASN A 39 8.06 -57.67 -41.19
C ASN A 39 7.18 -58.00 -42.42
N GLU A 40 7.43 -57.22 -43.49
CA GLU A 40 7.12 -57.41 -44.93
C GLU A 40 5.72 -57.02 -45.42
N GLN A 41 5.64 -55.86 -46.08
CA GLN A 41 5.42 -55.80 -47.54
C GLN A 41 5.54 -54.36 -48.07
N GLU A 42 6.27 -54.25 -49.18
CA GLU A 42 6.39 -53.07 -50.02
C GLU A 42 5.02 -52.59 -50.51
N ALA A 43 4.77 -51.29 -50.33
CA ALA A 43 3.93 -50.50 -51.22
C ALA A 43 4.32 -49.04 -51.01
N GLU A 44 5.04 -48.47 -51.98
CA GLU A 44 5.14 -47.02 -52.10
C GLU A 44 3.73 -46.43 -52.32
N PRO A 45 3.35 -45.37 -51.59
CA PRO A 45 2.46 -44.36 -52.12
C PRO A 45 3.28 -43.08 -52.28
N LYS A 46 3.64 -42.83 -53.54
CA LYS A 46 3.85 -41.54 -54.18
C LYS A 46 3.90 -40.34 -53.22
N GLU A 47 5.07 -39.72 -53.16
CA GLU A 47 5.22 -38.31 -52.77
C GLU A 47 4.31 -37.42 -53.65
N GLU A 48 3.10 -37.13 -53.18
CA GLU A 48 2.41 -35.91 -53.56
C GLU A 48 2.84 -34.83 -52.57
N LYS A 49 3.87 -34.07 -52.95
CA LYS A 49 4.04 -32.73 -52.42
C LYS A 49 2.76 -31.98 -52.77
N PRO A 50 1.94 -31.50 -51.81
CA PRO A 50 0.93 -30.54 -52.18
C PRO A 50 1.71 -29.32 -52.65
N ALA A 51 1.58 -28.96 -53.93
CA ALA A 51 1.92 -27.62 -54.36
C ALA A 51 1.04 -26.70 -53.52
N VAL A 52 1.62 -26.14 -52.46
CA VAL A 52 0.88 -25.26 -51.56
C VAL A 52 0.40 -24.10 -52.41
N ASP A 53 -0.91 -23.93 -52.54
CA ASP A 53 -1.50 -22.83 -53.29
C ASP A 53 -0.83 -21.52 -52.82
N PRO A 54 -0.31 -20.68 -53.74
CA PRO A 54 0.41 -19.46 -53.35
C PRO A 54 -0.45 -18.51 -52.52
N SER A 55 -1.78 -18.59 -52.66
CA SER A 55 -2.76 -17.89 -51.81
C SER A 55 -2.75 -18.38 -50.35
N LEU A 56 -2.54 -19.68 -50.13
CA LEU A 56 -2.54 -20.31 -48.82
C LEU A 56 -1.25 -19.98 -48.05
N LEU A 57 -0.11 -19.90 -48.75
CA LEU A 57 1.15 -19.40 -48.19
C LEU A 57 1.08 -17.92 -47.80
N ALA A 58 0.48 -17.07 -48.64
CA ALA A 58 0.29 -15.65 -48.34
C ALA A 58 -0.60 -15.44 -47.09
N CYS A 59 -1.68 -16.21 -46.97
CA CYS A 59 -2.55 -16.20 -45.80
C CYS A 59 -1.83 -16.68 -44.52
N GLN A 60 -0.94 -17.66 -44.62
CA GLN A 60 -0.11 -18.13 -43.49
C GLN A 60 0.91 -17.08 -43.04
N GLU A 61 1.56 -16.39 -43.98
CA GLU A 61 2.47 -15.26 -43.72
C GLU A 61 1.75 -14.10 -43.00
N GLU A 62 0.55 -13.73 -43.45
CA GLU A 62 -0.29 -12.71 -42.81
C GLU A 62 -0.70 -13.12 -41.39
N ASN A 63 -1.15 -14.36 -41.21
CA ASN A 63 -1.47 -14.89 -39.87
C ASN A 63 -0.26 -14.86 -38.95
N ARG A 64 0.93 -15.21 -39.43
CA ARG A 64 2.17 -15.11 -38.64
C ARG A 64 2.44 -13.68 -38.20
N LYS A 65 2.35 -12.71 -39.12
CA LYS A 65 2.55 -11.28 -38.82
C LYS A 65 1.53 -10.78 -37.80
N LEU A 66 0.26 -11.16 -37.93
CA LEU A 66 -0.80 -10.81 -36.98
C LEU A 66 -0.53 -11.42 -35.60
N LEU A 67 -0.10 -12.68 -35.52
CA LEU A 67 0.25 -13.33 -34.26
C LEU A 67 1.46 -12.67 -33.58
N GLU A 68 2.47 -12.26 -34.35
CA GLU A 68 3.60 -11.49 -33.83
C GLU A 68 3.17 -10.12 -33.32
N GLN A 69 2.30 -9.41 -34.05
CA GLN A 69 1.74 -8.14 -33.61
C GLN A 69 0.95 -8.29 -32.31
N ILE A 70 0.08 -9.29 -32.21
CA ILE A 70 -0.68 -9.59 -30.99
C ILE A 70 0.27 -9.84 -29.82
N LYS A 71 1.30 -10.69 -29.99
CA LYS A 71 2.30 -10.95 -28.95
C LYS A 71 2.99 -9.65 -28.50
N THR A 72 3.40 -8.80 -29.45
CA THR A 72 4.06 -7.53 -29.13
C THR A 72 3.15 -6.56 -28.37
N ILE A 73 1.86 -6.53 -28.70
CA ILE A 73 0.87 -5.70 -28.04
C ILE A 73 0.57 -6.24 -26.64
N ASP A 74 0.41 -7.55 -26.49
CA ASP A 74 0.17 -8.20 -25.20
C ASP A 74 1.33 -7.96 -24.23
N ASP A 75 2.57 -8.05 -24.72
CA ASP A 75 3.76 -7.79 -23.90
C ASP A 75 3.83 -6.31 -23.47
N LYS A 76 3.55 -5.38 -24.39
CA LYS A 76 3.45 -3.95 -24.06
C LYS A 76 2.34 -3.69 -23.04
N TYR A 77 1.17 -4.29 -23.24
CA TYR A 77 0.01 -4.13 -22.37
C TYR A 77 0.31 -4.64 -20.96
N LYS A 78 0.84 -5.87 -20.83
CA LYS A 78 1.24 -6.45 -19.54
C LYS A 78 2.30 -5.61 -18.85
N ARG A 79 3.28 -5.09 -19.60
CA ARG A 79 4.30 -4.18 -19.05
C ARG A 79 3.68 -2.88 -18.55
N SER A 80 2.81 -2.25 -19.33
CA SER A 80 2.12 -1.02 -18.91
C SER A 80 1.25 -1.25 -17.68
N LEU A 81 0.59 -2.40 -17.56
CA LEU A 81 -0.16 -2.75 -16.33
C LEU A 81 0.77 -2.87 -15.12
N ALA A 82 1.92 -3.54 -15.27
CA ALA A 82 2.91 -3.67 -14.21
C ALA A 82 3.50 -2.31 -13.79
N GLU A 83 3.80 -1.43 -14.76
CA GLU A 83 4.28 -0.07 -14.50
C GLU A 83 3.24 0.75 -13.72
N ASN A 84 1.95 0.64 -14.08
CA ASN A 84 0.88 1.33 -13.37
C ASN A 84 0.76 0.87 -11.91
N GLU A 85 0.83 -0.44 -11.65
CA GLU A 85 0.76 -0.93 -10.27
C GLU A 85 1.98 -0.50 -9.45
N ASN A 86 3.18 -0.56 -10.05
CA ASN A 86 4.40 -0.06 -9.40
C ASN A 86 4.32 1.43 -9.07
N LEU A 87 3.76 2.24 -9.98
CA LEU A 87 3.49 3.66 -9.73
C LEU A 87 2.48 3.84 -8.61
N ARG A 88 1.38 3.08 -8.60
CA ARG A 88 0.35 3.15 -7.56
C ARG A 88 0.94 2.88 -6.18
N VAL A 89 1.74 1.82 -6.04
CA VAL A 89 2.42 1.47 -4.79
C VAL A 89 3.40 2.55 -4.36
N ARG A 90 4.21 3.08 -5.30
CA ARG A 90 5.14 4.18 -5.00
C ARG A 90 4.41 5.44 -4.54
N MET A 91 3.35 5.82 -5.23
CA MET A 91 2.57 7.02 -4.90
C MET A 91 1.90 6.88 -3.54
N GLN A 92 1.36 5.69 -3.22
CA GLN A 92 0.79 5.41 -1.90
C GLN A 92 1.83 5.64 -0.79
N LYS A 93 3.07 5.14 -0.99
CA LYS A 93 4.17 5.35 -0.05
C LYS A 93 4.55 6.83 0.08
N GLN A 94 4.67 7.54 -1.04
CA GLN A 94 4.98 8.98 -1.04
C GLN A 94 3.90 9.82 -0.35
N ILE A 95 2.63 9.46 -0.53
CA ILE A 95 1.51 10.13 0.17
C ILE A 95 1.62 9.91 1.68
N GLU A 96 1.93 8.69 2.11
CA GLU A 96 2.08 8.40 3.54
C GLU A 96 3.29 9.11 4.15
N GLU A 97 4.43 9.11 3.46
CA GLU A 97 5.61 9.87 3.85
C GLU A 97 5.32 11.37 3.91
N ALA A 98 4.64 11.93 2.90
CA ALA A 98 4.29 13.34 2.87
C ALA A 98 3.35 13.75 4.02
N ARG A 99 2.48 12.85 4.50
CA ARG A 99 1.63 13.10 5.68
C ARG A 99 2.47 13.21 6.95
N VAL A 100 3.41 12.29 7.15
CA VAL A 100 4.26 12.26 8.35
C VAL A 100 5.25 13.43 8.34
N PHE A 101 5.94 13.67 7.24
CA PHE A 101 6.95 14.73 7.14
C PHE A 101 6.35 16.12 6.93
N GLY A 102 5.13 16.22 6.40
CA GLY A 102 4.45 17.50 6.16
C GLY A 102 4.17 18.28 7.45
N ILE A 103 3.85 17.60 8.55
CA ILE A 103 3.61 18.25 9.86
C ILE A 103 4.91 18.52 10.65
N GLN A 104 6.03 17.89 10.26
CA GLN A 104 7.28 17.93 11.02
C GLN A 104 7.79 19.37 11.22
N LYS A 105 7.72 20.22 10.19
CA LYS A 105 8.15 21.62 10.29
C LYS A 105 7.32 22.39 11.32
N PHE A 106 6.00 22.23 11.27
CA PHE A 106 5.09 22.84 12.22
C PHE A 106 5.37 22.38 13.65
N CYS A 107 5.62 21.08 13.84
CA CYS A 107 6.00 20.55 15.15
C CYS A 107 7.33 21.14 15.65
N LYS A 108 8.32 21.32 14.78
CA LYS A 108 9.60 21.95 15.13
C LYS A 108 9.39 23.38 15.63
N ASP A 109 8.60 24.18 14.93
CA ASP A 109 8.28 25.55 15.34
C ASP A 109 7.52 25.58 16.69
N LEU A 110 6.75 24.54 17.01
CA LEU A 110 6.04 24.41 18.29
C LEU A 110 6.95 23.99 19.46
N LEU A 111 8.14 23.42 19.20
CA LEU A 111 9.12 23.11 20.25
C LEU A 111 9.66 24.39 20.89
N ASP A 112 9.92 25.44 20.09
CA ASP A 112 10.37 26.74 20.62
C ASP A 112 9.36 27.32 21.62
N VAL A 113 8.05 27.14 21.35
CA VAL A 113 6.98 27.57 22.27
C VAL A 113 6.98 26.73 23.54
N ALA A 114 7.20 25.42 23.44
CA ALA A 114 7.28 24.53 24.59
C ALA A 114 8.47 24.88 25.50
N ASP A 115 9.61 25.25 24.92
CA ASP A 115 10.80 25.69 25.65
C ASP A 115 10.57 27.03 26.37
N VAL A 116 9.92 27.99 25.72
CA VAL A 116 9.54 29.27 26.35
C VAL A 116 8.59 29.04 27.53
N LEU A 117 7.61 28.13 27.40
CA LEU A 117 6.72 27.76 28.51
C LEU A 117 7.47 27.11 29.67
N GLY A 118 8.42 26.21 29.38
CA GLY A 118 9.28 25.59 30.40
C GLY A 118 10.15 26.62 31.13
N SER A 119 10.70 27.59 30.39
CA SER A 119 11.45 28.71 30.96
C SER A 119 10.56 29.61 31.82
N ALA A 120 9.34 29.90 31.39
CA ALA A 120 8.37 30.68 32.16
C ALA A 120 7.97 29.99 33.47
N LEU A 121 7.83 28.67 33.49
CA LEU A 121 7.56 27.91 34.72
C LEU A 121 8.78 27.83 35.66
N SER A 122 10.00 27.88 35.10
CA SER A 122 11.24 27.83 35.86
C SER A 122 11.66 29.20 36.42
N SER A 123 11.22 30.29 35.80
CA SER A 123 11.55 31.66 36.21
C SER A 123 10.76 32.12 37.44
N VAL A 124 9.63 31.50 37.74
CA VAL A 124 8.85 31.77 38.95
C VAL A 124 9.49 31.03 40.13
N PRO A 125 10.04 31.73 41.15
CA PRO A 125 10.59 31.07 42.32
C PRO A 125 9.47 30.35 43.08
N LYS A 126 9.70 29.08 43.43
CA LYS A 126 8.70 28.24 44.12
C LYS A 126 8.23 28.83 45.46
N GLU A 127 9.10 29.61 46.10
CA GLU A 127 8.81 30.32 47.35
C GLU A 127 7.82 31.48 47.18
N ALA A 128 7.66 32.02 45.97
CA ALA A 128 6.67 33.05 45.68
C ALA A 128 5.28 32.48 45.36
N VAL A 129 5.18 31.17 45.09
CA VAL A 129 3.93 30.46 44.86
C VAL A 129 3.35 30.01 46.20
N THR A 130 3.01 30.98 47.06
CA THR A 130 2.35 30.73 48.35
C THR A 130 0.87 31.10 48.30
N ALA A 131 0.11 30.61 49.29
CA ALA A 131 -1.31 30.96 49.47
C ALA A 131 -1.55 32.46 49.71
N ASP A 132 -0.48 33.21 49.99
CA ASP A 132 -0.51 34.67 50.16
C ASP A 132 -0.85 35.39 48.84
N ASN A 133 -0.57 34.76 47.69
CA ASN A 133 -0.87 35.29 46.36
C ASN A 133 -1.67 34.27 45.52
N PRO A 134 -2.98 34.11 45.78
CA PRO A 134 -3.81 33.11 45.10
C PRO A 134 -3.88 33.32 43.58
N HIS A 135 -3.75 34.55 43.09
CA HIS A 135 -3.71 34.85 41.66
C HIS A 135 -2.47 34.26 40.96
N LEU A 136 -1.31 34.34 41.61
CA LEU A 136 -0.07 33.78 41.06
C LEU A 136 -0.10 32.24 41.07
N GLN A 137 -0.63 31.66 42.14
CA GLN A 137 -0.82 30.20 42.24
C GLN A 137 -1.76 29.66 41.16
N ASN A 138 -2.88 30.33 40.91
CA ASN A 138 -3.83 29.95 39.86
C ASN A 138 -3.20 30.05 38.46
N LEU A 139 -2.42 31.11 38.20
CA LEU A 139 -1.71 31.28 36.93
C LEU A 139 -0.66 30.18 36.72
N TYR A 140 0.15 29.89 37.73
CA TYR A 140 1.17 28.84 37.68
C TYR A 140 0.55 27.47 37.38
N THR A 141 -0.53 27.13 38.08
CA THR A 141 -1.28 25.88 37.86
C THR A 141 -1.86 25.82 36.45
N GLY A 142 -2.42 26.92 35.94
CA GLY A 142 -2.94 26.99 34.57
C GLY A 142 -1.86 26.78 33.50
N LEU A 143 -0.67 27.33 33.72
CA LEU A 143 0.48 27.14 32.83
C LEU A 143 0.98 25.69 32.86
N GLU A 144 1.06 25.07 34.05
CA GLU A 144 1.43 23.67 34.21
C GLU A 144 0.45 22.73 33.48
N MET A 145 -0.86 22.97 33.63
CA MET A 145 -1.88 22.22 32.90
C MET A 145 -1.75 22.37 31.38
N THR A 146 -1.46 23.58 30.91
CA THR A 146 -1.27 23.86 29.47
C THR A 146 -0.02 23.14 28.93
N GLN A 147 1.08 23.14 29.68
CA GLN A 147 2.29 22.40 29.33
C GLN A 147 2.01 20.88 29.26
N ALA A 148 1.29 20.33 30.24
CA ALA A 148 0.92 18.92 30.24
C ALA A 148 0.03 18.54 29.04
N GLN A 149 -0.91 19.40 28.66
CA GLN A 149 -1.74 19.22 27.47
C GLN A 149 -0.89 19.27 26.18
N MET A 150 0.04 20.21 26.08
CA MET A 150 0.97 20.30 24.94
C MET A 150 1.80 19.02 24.81
N GLN A 151 2.38 18.51 25.90
CA GLN A 151 3.12 17.25 25.89
C GLN A 151 2.25 16.06 25.49
N ALA A 152 0.97 16.04 25.89
CA ALA A 152 0.03 15.01 25.45
C ALA A 152 -0.27 15.10 23.94
N VAL A 153 -0.33 16.30 23.37
CA VAL A 153 -0.45 16.51 21.92
C VAL A 153 0.79 15.97 21.20
N PHE A 154 1.99 16.30 21.67
CA PHE A 154 3.24 15.79 21.12
C PHE A 154 3.29 14.26 21.08
N ARG A 155 2.93 13.61 22.19
CA ARG A 155 2.87 12.13 22.25
C ARG A 155 1.90 11.51 21.23
N ARG A 156 0.75 12.14 20.98
CA ARG A 156 -0.22 11.67 19.96
C ARG A 156 0.33 11.75 18.54
N HIS A 157 1.21 12.70 18.27
CA HIS A 157 1.87 12.87 16.96
C HIS A 157 3.24 12.18 16.89
N GLY A 158 3.57 11.31 17.86
CA GLY A 158 4.81 10.52 17.86
C GLY A 158 6.05 11.26 18.35
N LEU A 159 5.89 12.45 18.93
CA LEU A 159 6.99 13.22 19.51
C LEU A 159 7.15 12.87 20.99
N THR A 160 8.35 12.45 21.36
CA THR A 160 8.72 12.13 22.74
C THR A 160 9.91 12.98 23.15
N GLN A 161 9.87 13.49 24.38
CA GLN A 161 10.97 14.26 24.94
C GLN A 161 12.06 13.29 25.40
N LEU A 162 13.28 13.46 24.87
CA LEU A 162 14.46 12.74 25.31
C LEU A 162 15.19 13.59 26.35
N ASN A 163 15.42 13.01 27.53
CA ASN A 163 16.19 13.65 28.60
C ASN A 163 17.54 12.91 28.74
N PRO A 164 18.64 13.44 28.17
CA PRO A 164 19.93 12.74 28.11
C PRO A 164 20.66 12.66 29.45
N ILE A 165 20.08 13.17 30.54
CA ILE A 165 20.73 13.22 31.87
C ILE A 165 20.95 11.78 32.37
N GLY A 166 22.21 11.35 32.44
CA GLY A 166 22.60 10.02 32.89
C GLY A 166 22.58 8.93 31.81
N MET A 167 22.29 9.26 30.54
CA MET A 167 22.35 8.31 29.43
C MET A 167 23.72 8.36 28.73
N LYS A 168 24.13 7.24 28.10
CA LYS A 168 25.32 7.22 27.25
C LYS A 168 25.09 8.12 26.03
N PHE A 169 26.10 8.91 25.67
CA PHE A 169 26.01 9.83 24.53
C PHE A 169 25.86 9.07 23.20
N ASP A 170 24.83 9.39 22.41
CA ASP A 170 24.61 8.95 21.03
C ASP A 170 24.63 10.17 20.09
N PRO A 171 25.57 10.26 19.12
CA PRO A 171 25.63 11.37 18.17
C PRO A 171 24.38 11.58 17.30
N ASN A 172 23.53 10.55 17.12
CA ASN A 172 22.31 10.67 16.33
C ASN A 172 21.17 11.36 17.10
N GLU A 173 21.18 11.24 18.43
CA GLU A 173 20.09 11.69 19.30
C GLU A 173 20.49 12.89 20.17
N HIS A 174 21.78 13.05 20.47
CA HIS A 174 22.30 14.06 21.38
C HIS A 174 23.21 15.06 20.66
N GLN A 175 22.91 16.34 20.85
CA GLN A 175 23.82 17.42 20.48
C GLN A 175 24.67 17.80 21.69
N ALA A 176 25.99 17.57 21.61
CA ALA A 176 26.94 18.11 22.58
C ALA A 176 27.18 19.60 22.26
N VAL A 177 27.00 20.45 23.26
CA VAL A 177 27.26 21.91 23.21
C VAL A 177 28.28 22.26 24.28
#